data_AF-A0A9P9KF13-F1
#
_entry.id   AF-A0A9P9KF13-F1
#
_cell.length_a   1.000
_cell.length_b   1.000
_cell.length_c   1.000
_cell.angle_alpha   90.00
_cell.angle_beta   90.00
_cell.angle_gamma   90.00
#
_symmetry.space_group_name_H-M   'P 1'
#
loop_
_entity.id
_entity.type
_entity.pdbx_description
1 polymer ?
#
loop_
_entity_poly.entity_id
_entity_poly.type
_entity_poly.pdbx_seq_one_letter_code
_entity_poly.pdbx_strand_id
1 'polypeptide(L)'
;MNSGLRCSGLSSVFKFFCVFVLVTLILVLTGQYESVLEPPRVPQPTISAVSDQENAYVFYATDNTYACSVLVNVHILRKTHETKRRIIVLISKDVSSKYHSSFKSLSAEVIQRKPMGLHPEANKDYKNSLLKLEAFRLSEIDPSLKRLLVVEGDQLILKDLDHLFDLPPADIYAPRAYWARDELFSSTLMLIQPTPEMWNDIKEMVPNLQPNQLEMDVINDIFSGKAAPIPESYVVLNSHWSEWTLPPWFTPSASVTTSEAAGVTPTPSAKPSNEELDELSLQAHIVHFSAEIGKPWDYDVWQVGELEFNAHQVLLLQWQEWRVRALALCPVGVIDHV
;
A
#
# COMPACT_ATOMS: atom_id res chain seq x y z
N MET A 1 73.26 51.93 -28.94
CA MET A 1 72.47 51.37 -30.06
C MET A 1 71.36 50.50 -29.48
N ASN A 2 70.16 50.64 -30.03
CA ASN A 2 68.85 50.24 -29.50
C ASN A 2 68.64 48.74 -29.23
N SER A 3 67.93 48.44 -28.13
CA SER A 3 66.66 47.69 -28.02
C SER A 3 66.61 47.04 -26.62
N GLY A 4 65.66 47.25 -25.71
CA GLY A 4 64.32 47.82 -25.83
C GLY A 4 63.26 46.74 -25.59
N LEU A 5 63.07 46.27 -24.35
CA LEU A 5 61.79 45.68 -23.93
C LEU A 5 61.51 46.05 -22.46
N ARG A 6 60.69 47.10 -22.31
CA ARG A 6 59.93 47.41 -21.09
C ARG A 6 58.71 46.49 -21.04
N CYS A 7 58.43 45.89 -19.89
CA CYS A 7 57.06 45.52 -19.49
C CYS A 7 56.70 46.28 -18.21
N SER A 8 56.53 47.59 -18.36
CA SER A 8 55.76 48.42 -17.44
C SER A 8 54.30 48.37 -17.87
N GLY A 9 53.44 47.73 -17.08
CA GLY A 9 51.98 47.86 -17.24
C GLY A 9 51.20 46.56 -17.14
N LEU A 10 51.11 45.97 -15.94
CA LEU A 10 49.96 45.12 -15.60
C LEU A 10 49.02 45.95 -14.73
N SER A 11 47.81 46.17 -15.24
CA SER A 11 46.70 46.80 -14.54
C SER A 11 46.51 46.18 -13.15
N SER A 12 46.10 46.99 -12.15
CA SER A 12 45.76 46.55 -10.79
C SER A 12 44.83 45.31 -10.79
N VAL A 13 43.97 45.21 -11.80
CA VAL A 13 43.05 44.10 -12.05
C VAL A 13 43.78 42.77 -12.28
N PHE A 14 44.89 42.77 -13.01
CA PHE A 14 45.64 41.54 -13.32
C PHE A 14 46.41 41.01 -12.10
N LYS A 15 46.86 41.91 -11.22
CA LYS A 15 47.46 41.54 -9.93
C LYS A 15 46.42 40.93 -8.99
N PHE A 16 45.22 41.52 -8.93
CA PHE A 16 44.10 40.96 -8.18
C PHE A 16 43.68 39.58 -8.69
N PHE A 17 43.61 39.41 -10.00
CA PHE A 17 43.26 38.12 -10.60
C PHE A 17 44.30 37.04 -10.28
N CYS A 18 45.59 37.35 -10.34
CA CYS A 18 46.65 36.41 -9.96
C CYS A 18 46.59 36.02 -8.48
N VAL A 19 46.32 36.97 -7.58
CA VAL A 19 46.17 36.67 -6.14
C VAL A 19 44.92 35.83 -5.89
N PHE A 20 43.81 36.14 -6.54
CA PHE A 20 42.56 35.38 -6.39
C PHE A 20 42.73 33.93 -6.83
N VAL A 21 43.34 33.70 -8.00
CA VAL A 21 43.64 32.35 -8.52
C VAL A 21 44.60 31.60 -7.59
N LEU A 22 45.62 32.26 -7.05
CA LEU A 22 46.57 31.63 -6.13
C LEU A 22 45.87 31.19 -4.82
N VAL A 23 45.00 32.04 -4.27
CA VAL A 23 44.23 31.73 -3.05
C VAL A 23 43.22 30.60 -3.29
N THR A 24 42.52 30.59 -4.42
CA THR A 24 41.62 29.48 -4.76
C THR A 24 42.39 28.18 -4.97
N LEU A 25 43.55 28.23 -5.63
CA LEU A 25 44.39 27.05 -5.81
C LEU A 25 44.89 26.49 -4.47
N ILE A 26 45.29 27.36 -3.53
CA ILE A 26 45.69 26.96 -2.18
C ILE A 26 44.51 26.32 -1.45
N LEU A 27 43.32 26.93 -1.47
CA LEU A 27 42.13 26.40 -0.78
C LEU A 27 41.65 25.06 -1.37
N VAL A 28 41.82 24.84 -2.67
CA VAL A 28 41.52 23.56 -3.33
C VAL A 28 42.57 22.51 -2.98
N LEU A 29 43.86 22.87 -2.99
CA LEU A 29 44.96 21.95 -2.65
C LEU A 29 44.99 21.58 -1.16
N THR A 30 44.50 22.44 -0.26
CA THR A 30 44.41 22.15 1.18
C THR A 30 43.09 21.51 1.60
N GLY A 31 42.14 21.30 0.68
CA GLY A 31 40.83 20.72 0.99
C GLY A 31 39.93 21.63 1.85
N GLN A 32 40.27 22.91 1.98
CA GLN A 32 39.56 23.86 2.86
C GLN A 32 38.39 24.56 2.16
N TYR A 33 38.18 24.33 0.85
CA TYR A 33 37.09 24.95 0.10
C TYR A 33 35.69 24.51 0.59
N GLU A 34 35.51 23.25 1.02
CA GLU A 34 34.20 22.78 1.51
C GLU A 34 33.82 23.34 2.90
N SER A 35 34.80 23.66 3.75
CA SER A 35 34.53 24.06 5.15
C SER A 35 33.92 25.46 5.32
N VAL A 36 33.95 26.31 4.29
CA VAL A 36 33.51 27.71 4.39
C VAL A 36 32.01 27.88 4.06
N LEU A 37 31.37 26.85 3.49
CA LEU A 37 29.95 26.90 3.07
C LEU A 37 28.99 26.09 3.95
N GLU A 38 29.46 25.41 5.00
CA GLU A 38 28.57 24.66 5.90
C GLU A 38 27.92 25.62 6.92
N PRO A 39 26.58 25.80 6.92
CA PRO A 39 25.91 26.57 7.96
C PRO A 39 25.99 25.86 9.32
N PRO A 40 25.87 26.59 10.45
CA PRO A 40 25.98 25.99 11.77
C PRO A 40 24.91 24.91 11.97
N ARG A 41 25.38 23.68 12.27
CA ARG A 41 24.54 22.50 12.47
C ARG A 41 23.72 22.66 13.76
N VAL A 42 22.44 22.95 13.62
CA VAL A 42 21.47 22.88 14.73
C VAL A 42 21.41 21.42 15.21
N PRO A 43 21.52 21.12 16.51
CA PRO A 43 21.35 19.76 17.00
C PRO A 43 19.94 19.28 16.66
N GLN A 44 19.82 18.38 15.68
CA GLN A 44 18.57 17.68 15.44
C GLN A 44 18.31 16.75 16.63
N PRO A 45 17.05 16.68 17.12
CA PRO A 45 16.70 15.68 18.11
C PRO A 45 17.00 14.31 17.50
N THR A 46 17.75 13.48 18.24
CA THR A 46 17.92 12.06 17.93
C THR A 46 16.54 11.44 17.93
N ILE A 47 15.92 11.35 16.75
CA ILE A 47 14.84 10.40 16.49
C ILE A 47 15.49 9.05 16.73
N SER A 48 15.19 8.43 17.87
CA SER A 48 15.45 7.01 18.07
C SER A 48 14.82 6.29 16.90
N ALA A 49 15.64 5.79 15.98
CA ALA A 49 15.19 4.94 14.89
C ALA A 49 14.44 3.78 15.52
N VAL A 50 13.11 3.84 15.52
CA VAL A 50 12.27 2.67 15.73
C VAL A 50 12.79 1.68 14.72
N SER A 51 13.30 0.55 15.19
CA SER A 51 13.95 -0.44 14.34
C SER A 51 12.95 -0.81 13.23
N ASP A 52 13.32 -0.61 11.96
CA ASP A 52 12.49 -0.95 10.78
C ASP A 52 12.05 -2.44 10.75
N GLN A 53 12.57 -3.24 11.67
CA GLN A 53 12.30 -4.67 11.82
C GLN A 53 11.19 -5.00 12.83
N GLU A 54 10.69 -4.03 13.59
CA GLU A 54 9.59 -4.22 14.54
C GLU A 54 8.21 -4.12 13.88
N ASN A 55 8.14 -3.53 12.70
CA ASN A 55 6.90 -3.31 11.97
C ASN A 55 6.87 -4.11 10.66
N ALA A 56 5.72 -4.67 10.33
CA ALA A 56 5.58 -5.52 9.15
C ALA A 56 4.27 -5.32 8.41
N TYR A 57 4.33 -5.40 7.08
CA TYR A 57 3.17 -5.77 6.28
C TYR A 57 2.88 -7.25 6.49
N VAL A 58 1.60 -7.59 6.60
CA VAL A 58 1.14 -8.97 6.73
C VAL A 58 0.12 -9.24 5.64
N PHE A 59 0.45 -10.17 4.75
CA PHE A 59 -0.48 -10.72 3.77
C PHE A 59 -0.83 -12.15 4.16
N TYR A 60 -1.88 -12.66 3.54
CA TYR A 60 -2.20 -14.08 3.64
C TYR A 60 -2.68 -14.65 2.31
N ALA A 61 -2.37 -15.92 2.06
CA ALA A 61 -2.76 -16.62 0.85
C ALA A 61 -3.17 -18.06 1.18
N THR A 62 -4.33 -18.46 0.65
CA THR A 62 -4.93 -19.76 0.99
C THR A 62 -4.86 -20.78 -0.14
N ASP A 63 -4.48 -20.32 -1.34
CA ASP A 63 -4.21 -21.11 -2.53
C ASP A 63 -3.21 -20.35 -3.43
N ASN A 64 -2.86 -20.94 -4.57
CA ASN A 64 -1.93 -20.35 -5.54
C ASN A 64 -2.46 -19.06 -6.20
N THR A 65 -3.76 -18.92 -6.37
CA THR A 65 -4.38 -17.75 -7.00
C THR A 65 -4.24 -16.52 -6.11
N TYR A 66 -4.62 -16.64 -4.83
CA TYR A 66 -4.38 -15.59 -3.85
C TYR A 66 -2.88 -15.37 -3.61
N ALA A 67 -2.05 -16.41 -3.65
CA ALA A 67 -0.60 -16.25 -3.55
C ALA A 67 -0.02 -15.45 -4.73
N CYS A 68 -0.60 -15.58 -5.93
CA CYS A 68 -0.26 -14.75 -7.08
C CYS A 68 -0.58 -13.27 -6.82
N SER A 69 -1.81 -12.99 -6.38
CA SER A 69 -2.23 -11.62 -6.09
C SER A 69 -1.40 -10.97 -4.96
N VAL A 70 -1.11 -11.72 -3.90
CA VAL A 70 -0.18 -11.27 -2.85
C VAL A 70 1.21 -11.01 -3.42
N LEU A 71 1.74 -11.87 -4.29
CA LEU A 71 3.05 -11.68 -4.91
C LEU A 71 3.14 -10.40 -5.74
N VAL A 72 2.06 -10.04 -6.45
CA VAL A 72 1.96 -8.76 -7.16
C VAL A 72 2.12 -7.58 -6.18
N ASN A 73 1.40 -7.59 -5.06
CA ASN A 73 1.50 -6.52 -4.07
C ASN A 73 2.84 -6.48 -3.33
N VAL A 74 3.40 -7.64 -2.99
CA VAL A 74 4.76 -7.73 -2.41
C VAL A 74 5.79 -7.14 -3.37
N HIS A 75 5.65 -7.40 -4.67
CA HIS A 75 6.51 -6.80 -5.68
C HIS A 75 6.32 -5.28 -5.75
N ILE A 76 5.09 -4.77 -5.78
CA ILE A 76 4.80 -3.33 -5.79
C ILE A 76 5.43 -2.65 -4.57
N LEU A 77 5.19 -3.17 -3.37
CA LEU A 77 5.76 -2.65 -2.14
C LEU A 77 7.30 -2.61 -2.19
N ARG A 78 7.94 -3.69 -2.66
CA ARG A 78 9.42 -3.80 -2.66
C ARG A 78 10.10 -3.06 -3.80
N LYS A 79 9.47 -2.99 -4.98
CA LYS A 79 10.12 -2.52 -6.22
C LYS A 79 9.60 -1.17 -6.70
N THR A 80 8.35 -0.84 -6.38
CA THR A 80 7.74 0.45 -6.77
C THR A 80 7.78 1.43 -5.61
N HIS A 81 7.35 1.02 -4.42
CA HIS A 81 7.36 1.88 -3.22
C HIS A 81 8.62 1.73 -2.37
N GLU A 82 9.49 0.79 -2.72
CA GLU A 82 10.80 0.56 -2.09
C GLU A 82 10.77 0.40 -0.55
N THR A 83 9.64 -0.07 0.01
CA THR A 83 9.46 -0.20 1.47
C THR A 83 10.60 -0.96 2.11
N LYS A 84 11.04 -0.50 3.27
CA LYS A 84 12.07 -1.15 4.11
C LYS A 84 11.46 -1.98 5.24
N ARG A 85 10.15 -1.88 5.46
CA ARG A 85 9.43 -2.65 6.49
C ARG A 85 9.50 -4.14 6.20
N ARG A 86 9.35 -4.98 7.22
CA ARG A 86 9.24 -6.42 7.01
C ARG A 86 7.97 -6.74 6.22
N ILE A 87 8.00 -7.83 5.47
CA ILE A 87 6.82 -8.36 4.78
C ILE A 87 6.70 -9.81 5.19
N ILE A 88 5.58 -10.16 5.81
CA ILE A 88 5.25 -11.51 6.24
C ILE A 88 4.06 -11.99 5.41
N VAL A 89 4.16 -13.19 4.84
CA VAL A 89 3.09 -13.84 4.10
C VAL A 89 2.69 -15.11 4.83
N LEU A 90 1.49 -15.08 5.41
CA LEU A 90 0.85 -16.25 6.02
C LEU A 90 0.26 -17.13 4.93
N ILE A 91 0.68 -18.39 4.85
CA ILE A 91 0.20 -19.29 3.79
C ILE A 91 -0.48 -20.54 4.35
N SER A 92 -1.49 -21.03 3.66
CA SER A 92 -2.02 -22.38 3.90
C SER A 92 -1.07 -23.44 3.31
N LYS A 93 -1.34 -24.72 3.61
CA LYS A 93 -0.65 -25.86 2.99
C LYS A 93 -0.93 -26.02 1.49
N ASP A 94 -1.97 -25.36 0.98
CA ASP A 94 -2.45 -25.50 -0.40
C ASP A 94 -1.72 -24.52 -1.35
N VAL A 95 -0.87 -23.63 -0.79
CA VAL A 95 0.05 -22.79 -1.55
C VAL A 95 1.30 -23.60 -1.92
N SER A 96 1.67 -23.58 -3.20
CA SER A 96 2.82 -24.34 -3.70
C SER A 96 4.16 -23.75 -3.28
N SER A 97 5.17 -24.61 -3.15
CA SER A 97 6.55 -24.22 -2.80
C SER A 97 7.21 -23.27 -3.81
N LYS A 98 6.68 -23.19 -5.04
CA LYS A 98 7.10 -22.18 -6.04
C LYS A 98 6.87 -20.77 -5.51
N TYR A 99 5.70 -20.50 -4.93
CA TYR A 99 5.40 -19.19 -4.34
C TYR A 99 6.30 -18.89 -3.13
N HIS A 100 6.67 -19.89 -2.34
CA HIS A 100 7.59 -19.68 -1.21
C HIS A 100 8.92 -19.11 -1.71
N SER A 101 9.41 -19.64 -2.84
CA SER A 101 10.65 -19.19 -3.46
C SER A 101 10.50 -17.78 -4.05
N SER A 102 9.38 -17.50 -4.72
CA SER A 102 9.09 -16.17 -5.26
C SER A 102 9.01 -15.10 -4.17
N PHE A 103 8.30 -15.35 -3.07
CA PHE A 103 8.23 -14.43 -1.93
C PHE A 103 9.61 -14.18 -1.30
N LYS A 104 10.38 -15.24 -1.06
CA LYS A 104 11.74 -15.11 -0.51
C LYS A 104 12.67 -14.31 -1.42
N SER A 105 12.53 -14.42 -2.74
CA SER A 105 13.32 -13.63 -3.69
C SER A 105 13.04 -12.12 -3.61
N LEU A 106 11.91 -11.72 -3.01
CA LEU A 106 11.51 -10.34 -2.72
C LEU A 106 11.71 -9.97 -1.24
N SER A 107 12.50 -10.76 -0.49
CA SER A 107 12.74 -10.55 0.94
C SER A 107 11.44 -10.50 1.76
N ALA A 108 10.47 -11.34 1.39
CA ALA A 108 9.30 -11.61 2.21
C ALA A 108 9.48 -12.92 2.99
N GLU A 109 9.12 -12.88 4.27
CA GLU A 109 9.07 -14.04 5.15
C GLU A 109 7.79 -14.82 4.87
N VAL A 110 7.90 -16.14 4.82
CA VAL A 110 6.77 -17.02 4.54
C VAL A 110 6.54 -17.91 5.74
N ILE A 111 5.36 -17.81 6.36
CA ILE A 111 4.99 -18.58 7.54
C ILE A 111 3.77 -19.42 7.20
N GLN A 112 3.94 -20.74 7.18
CA GLN A 112 2.82 -21.64 6.95
C GLN A 112 1.97 -21.77 8.21
N ARG A 113 0.67 -21.58 8.07
CA ARG A 113 -0.33 -21.70 9.14
C ARG A 113 -1.53 -22.50 8.67
N LYS A 114 -2.27 -23.03 9.64
CA LYS A 114 -3.55 -23.65 9.39
C LYS A 114 -4.63 -22.60 9.67
N PRO A 115 -5.55 -22.31 8.74
CA PRO A 115 -6.68 -21.46 9.02
C PRO A 115 -7.47 -22.01 10.22
N MET A 116 -7.99 -21.13 11.06
CA MET A 116 -8.99 -21.53 12.05
C MET A 116 -10.25 -22.03 11.31
N GLY A 117 -10.92 -23.03 11.89
CA GLY A 117 -12.09 -23.63 11.24
C GLY A 117 -13.30 -22.71 11.31
N LEU A 118 -14.03 -22.57 10.19
CA LEU A 118 -15.36 -22.00 10.19
C LEU A 118 -16.37 -22.92 10.90
N HIS A 119 -17.53 -22.34 11.22
CA HIS A 119 -18.72 -23.12 11.57
C HIS A 119 -19.02 -24.18 10.48
N PRO A 120 -19.41 -25.42 10.82
CA PRO A 120 -19.61 -26.50 9.84
C PRO A 120 -20.62 -26.21 8.73
N GLU A 121 -21.61 -25.36 9.03
CA GLU A 121 -22.66 -24.93 8.10
C GLU A 121 -22.34 -23.62 7.37
N ALA A 122 -21.16 -23.03 7.61
CA ALA A 122 -20.78 -21.80 6.96
C ALA A 122 -20.55 -22.00 5.44
N ASN A 123 -20.66 -20.90 4.69
CA ASN A 123 -20.32 -20.95 3.28
C ASN A 123 -18.85 -21.35 3.12
N LYS A 124 -18.64 -22.47 2.40
CA LYS A 124 -17.33 -23.09 2.17
C LYS A 124 -16.38 -22.24 1.35
N ASP A 125 -16.90 -21.25 0.61
CA ASP A 125 -16.07 -20.30 -0.14
C ASP A 125 -15.16 -19.51 0.80
N TYR A 126 -15.58 -19.30 2.05
CA TYR A 126 -14.82 -18.59 3.07
C TYR A 126 -14.02 -19.51 4.00
N LYS A 127 -13.96 -20.83 3.74
CA LYS A 127 -13.36 -21.83 4.65
C LYS A 127 -11.94 -21.49 5.14
N ASN A 128 -11.21 -20.69 4.36
CA ASN A 128 -9.84 -20.30 4.67
C ASN A 128 -9.69 -18.79 4.98
N SER A 129 -10.76 -17.98 4.93
CA SER A 129 -10.68 -16.53 5.17
C SER A 129 -10.20 -16.20 6.58
N LEU A 130 -10.48 -17.08 7.55
CA LEU A 130 -10.00 -16.95 8.93
C LEU A 130 -8.47 -17.07 9.08
N LEU A 131 -7.72 -17.44 8.04
CA LEU A 131 -6.26 -17.40 8.06
C LEU A 131 -5.75 -16.00 8.38
N LYS A 132 -6.47 -14.95 7.96
CA LYS A 132 -6.18 -13.55 8.27
C LYS A 132 -6.00 -13.29 9.77
N LEU A 133 -6.82 -13.94 10.60
CA LEU A 133 -6.82 -13.76 12.05
C LEU A 133 -5.52 -14.28 12.72
N GLU A 134 -4.76 -15.14 12.05
CA GLU A 134 -3.44 -15.58 12.54
C GLU A 134 -2.42 -14.43 12.59
N ALA A 135 -2.70 -13.29 11.96
CA ALA A 135 -1.90 -12.08 12.14
C ALA A 135 -1.84 -11.62 13.60
N PHE A 136 -2.93 -11.79 14.37
CA PHE A 136 -2.96 -11.45 15.80
C PHE A 136 -2.08 -12.37 16.66
N ARG A 137 -1.73 -13.55 16.16
CA ARG A 137 -0.83 -14.49 16.82
C ARG A 137 0.65 -14.23 16.51
N LEU A 138 0.97 -13.36 15.54
CA LEU A 138 2.35 -13.17 15.11
C LEU A 138 3.27 -12.68 16.23
N SER A 139 2.79 -11.90 17.20
CA SER A 139 3.60 -11.46 18.35
C SER A 139 3.95 -12.59 19.33
N GLU A 140 3.19 -13.71 19.36
CA GLU A 140 3.59 -14.92 20.09
C GLU A 140 4.74 -15.66 19.39
N ILE A 141 4.81 -15.57 18.07
CA ILE A 141 5.80 -16.28 17.23
C ILE A 141 7.10 -15.47 17.17
N ASP A 142 6.95 -14.17 16.95
CA ASP A 142 8.04 -13.20 16.88
C ASP A 142 7.72 -12.01 17.80
N PRO A 143 8.20 -12.05 19.06
CA PRO A 143 7.97 -10.99 20.04
C PRO A 143 8.57 -9.62 19.70
N SER A 144 9.42 -9.53 18.66
CA SER A 144 9.93 -8.24 18.19
C SER A 144 8.90 -7.46 17.40
N LEU A 145 7.85 -8.12 16.88
CA LEU A 145 6.79 -7.46 16.13
C LEU A 145 5.93 -6.58 17.05
N LYS A 146 5.70 -5.34 16.62
CA LYS A 146 4.95 -4.31 17.35
C LYS A 146 3.72 -3.86 16.59
N ARG A 147 3.86 -3.50 15.31
CA ARG A 147 2.73 -3.07 14.49
C ARG A 147 2.69 -3.84 13.19
N LEU A 148 1.50 -4.32 12.85
CA LEU A 148 1.28 -5.14 11.68
C LEU A 148 0.22 -4.50 10.79
N LEU A 149 0.59 -4.15 9.55
CA LEU A 149 -0.38 -3.70 8.55
C LEU A 149 -0.87 -4.92 7.78
N VAL A 150 -2.03 -5.43 8.18
CA VAL A 150 -2.69 -6.57 7.57
C VAL A 150 -3.43 -6.10 6.33
N VAL A 151 -3.10 -6.69 5.18
CA VAL A 151 -3.64 -6.32 3.87
C VAL A 151 -4.32 -7.53 3.24
N GLU A 152 -5.49 -7.30 2.65
CA GLU A 152 -6.27 -8.32 1.97
C GLU A 152 -5.56 -8.86 0.71
N GLY A 153 -5.79 -10.13 0.37
CA GLY A 153 -5.12 -10.78 -0.76
C GLY A 153 -5.62 -10.37 -2.14
N ASP A 154 -6.85 -9.85 -2.24
CA ASP A 154 -7.53 -9.49 -3.50
C ASP A 154 -7.59 -7.97 -3.74
N GLN A 155 -6.47 -7.31 -3.44
CA GLN A 155 -6.29 -5.88 -3.58
C GLN A 155 -5.16 -5.54 -4.57
N LEU A 156 -5.09 -4.28 -4.98
CA LEU A 156 -3.96 -3.68 -5.70
C LEU A 156 -3.51 -2.41 -4.97
N ILE A 157 -2.31 -2.44 -4.40
CA ILE A 157 -1.68 -1.27 -3.77
C ILE A 157 -1.24 -0.28 -4.85
N LEU A 158 -1.65 0.98 -4.71
CA LEU A 158 -1.33 2.07 -5.64
C LEU A 158 -0.33 3.08 -5.06
N LYS A 159 -0.30 3.21 -3.73
CA LYS A 159 0.52 4.21 -3.03
C LYS A 159 1.34 3.57 -1.91
N ASP A 160 2.39 4.27 -1.50
CA ASP A 160 3.13 3.92 -0.29
C ASP A 160 2.21 4.00 0.95
N LEU A 161 2.40 3.06 1.88
CA LEU A 161 1.60 2.92 3.10
C LEU A 161 2.48 2.93 4.36
N ASP A 162 3.79 3.18 4.23
CA ASP A 162 4.73 3.07 5.36
C ASP A 162 4.43 4.08 6.47
N HIS A 163 3.83 5.22 6.13
CA HIS A 163 3.42 6.25 7.10
C HIS A 163 2.31 5.78 8.04
N LEU A 164 1.55 4.72 7.70
CA LEU A 164 0.54 4.17 8.62
C LEU A 164 1.19 3.63 9.90
N PHE A 165 2.41 3.10 9.81
CA PHE A 165 3.12 2.59 11.00
C PHE A 165 3.48 3.68 12.01
N ASP A 166 3.47 4.96 11.59
CA ASP A 166 3.82 6.11 12.40
C ASP A 166 2.59 6.78 13.06
N LEU A 167 1.39 6.24 12.82
CA LEU A 167 0.17 6.67 13.52
C LEU A 167 0.36 6.55 15.05
N PRO A 168 -0.38 7.32 15.87
CA PRO A 168 -0.35 7.15 17.32
C PRO A 168 -0.64 5.70 17.77
N PRO A 169 -0.27 5.32 19.00
CA PRO A 169 -0.64 4.01 19.52
C PRO A 169 -2.16 3.84 19.59
N ALA A 170 -2.67 2.77 19.00
CA ALA A 170 -4.03 2.27 19.15
C ALA A 170 -4.03 0.75 18.91
N ASP A 171 -5.04 0.06 19.45
CA ASP A 171 -5.18 -1.39 19.30
C ASP A 171 -5.32 -1.80 17.83
N ILE A 172 -6.16 -1.05 17.09
CA ILE A 172 -6.42 -1.26 15.68
C ILE A 172 -6.78 0.06 15.00
N TYR A 173 -6.24 0.27 13.80
CA TYR A 173 -6.76 1.20 12.82
C TYR A 173 -7.35 0.46 11.64
N ALA A 174 -8.52 0.90 11.16
CA ALA A 174 -9.17 0.34 9.98
C ALA A 174 -10.06 1.40 9.30
N PRO A 175 -10.25 1.34 7.98
CA PRO A 175 -11.23 2.19 7.31
C PRO A 175 -12.64 1.68 7.60
N ARG A 176 -13.64 2.56 7.52
CA ARG A 176 -15.04 2.12 7.54
C ARG A 176 -15.36 1.37 6.25
N ALA A 177 -16.18 0.34 6.37
CA ALA A 177 -16.76 -0.35 5.21
C ALA A 177 -17.90 0.51 4.65
N TYR A 178 -17.58 1.59 3.94
CA TYR A 178 -18.58 2.56 3.45
C TYR A 178 -19.62 1.96 2.47
N TRP A 179 -19.33 0.78 1.92
CA TRP A 179 -20.23 -0.01 1.06
C TRP A 179 -21.17 -0.93 1.87
N ALA A 180 -20.89 -1.10 3.16
CA ALA A 180 -21.68 -1.90 4.08
C ALA A 180 -22.53 -1.01 4.99
N ARG A 181 -23.12 -1.58 6.04
CA ARG A 181 -23.95 -0.84 6.99
C ARG A 181 -23.13 0.22 7.73
N ASP A 182 -23.82 1.28 8.13
CA ASP A 182 -23.24 2.35 8.94
C ASP A 182 -22.52 1.78 10.17
N GLU A 183 -21.34 2.35 10.47
CA GLU A 183 -20.48 2.05 11.64
C GLU A 183 -19.59 0.80 11.61
N LEU A 184 -19.68 -0.06 10.58
CA LEU A 184 -18.77 -1.21 10.48
C LEU A 184 -17.38 -0.84 9.93
N PHE A 185 -16.34 -1.40 10.54
CA PHE A 185 -14.98 -1.35 10.00
C PHE A 185 -14.75 -2.44 8.98
N SER A 186 -13.97 -2.11 7.95
CA SER A 186 -13.50 -3.06 6.96
C SER A 186 -12.28 -3.80 7.50
N SER A 187 -12.29 -5.13 7.47
CA SER A 187 -11.08 -5.94 7.82
C SER A 187 -10.09 -6.09 6.66
N THR A 188 -10.34 -5.39 5.55
CA THR A 188 -9.56 -5.52 4.31
C THR A 188 -8.23 -4.76 4.37
N LEU A 189 -8.11 -3.82 5.30
CA LEU A 189 -6.87 -3.16 5.68
C LEU A 189 -6.93 -2.86 7.18
N MET A 190 -5.99 -3.38 7.95
CA MET A 190 -5.94 -3.15 9.40
C MET A 190 -4.51 -2.92 9.86
N LEU A 191 -4.24 -1.82 10.55
CA LEU A 191 -3.01 -1.67 11.33
C LEU A 191 -3.28 -2.12 12.75
N ILE A 192 -2.75 -3.28 13.14
CA ILE A 192 -2.96 -3.85 14.47
C ILE A 192 -1.71 -3.71 15.34
N GLN A 193 -1.91 -3.54 16.64
CA GLN A 193 -0.90 -3.71 17.67
C GLN A 193 -1.23 -4.98 18.46
N PRO A 194 -0.81 -6.17 17.99
CA PRO A 194 -1.31 -7.44 18.50
C PRO A 194 -0.86 -7.69 19.95
N THR A 195 -1.81 -8.00 20.83
CA THR A 195 -1.53 -8.45 22.19
C THR A 195 -2.00 -9.89 22.42
N PRO A 196 -1.44 -10.60 23.43
CA PRO A 196 -1.91 -11.94 23.78
C PRO A 196 -3.41 -11.99 24.12
N GLU A 197 -3.95 -10.92 24.73
CA GLU A 197 -5.37 -10.80 25.06
C GLU A 197 -6.24 -10.78 23.81
N MET A 198 -5.89 -9.97 22.79
CA MET A 198 -6.62 -9.94 21.52
C MET A 198 -6.65 -11.30 20.84
N TRP A 199 -5.52 -12.02 20.87
CA TRP A 199 -5.47 -13.36 20.31
C TRP A 199 -6.29 -14.39 21.11
N ASN A 200 -6.35 -14.24 22.44
CA ASN A 200 -7.23 -15.05 23.28
C ASN A 200 -8.71 -14.79 22.97
N ASP A 201 -9.12 -13.54 22.84
CA ASP A 201 -10.49 -13.16 22.48
C ASP A 201 -10.90 -13.78 21.13
N ILE A 202 -10.01 -13.75 20.14
CA ILE A 202 -10.23 -14.40 18.84
C ILE A 202 -10.40 -15.92 18.98
N LYS A 203 -9.53 -16.59 19.74
CA LYS A 203 -9.62 -18.05 19.97
C LYS A 203 -10.90 -18.46 20.69
N GLU A 204 -11.43 -17.60 21.56
CA GLU A 204 -12.69 -17.84 22.27
C GLU A 204 -13.90 -17.58 21.36
N MET A 205 -13.84 -16.57 20.50
CA MET A 205 -14.95 -16.19 19.63
C MET A 205 -15.13 -17.14 18.43
N VAL A 206 -14.04 -17.49 17.73
CA VAL A 206 -14.11 -18.24 16.46
C VAL A 206 -14.89 -19.57 16.55
N PRO A 207 -14.73 -20.40 17.60
CA PRO A 207 -15.51 -21.64 17.74
C PRO A 207 -17.02 -21.44 17.89
N ASN A 208 -17.47 -20.23 18.24
CA ASN A 208 -18.85 -19.88 18.53
C ASN A 208 -19.54 -19.09 17.39
N LEU A 209 -18.86 -18.93 16.24
CA LEU A 209 -19.40 -18.22 15.09
C LEU A 209 -20.66 -18.88 14.55
N GLN A 210 -21.64 -18.04 14.20
CA GLN A 210 -22.83 -18.48 13.49
C GLN A 210 -22.50 -18.79 12.02
N PRO A 211 -23.32 -19.62 11.32
CA PRO A 211 -23.06 -20.04 9.94
C PRO A 211 -22.82 -18.89 8.94
N ASN A 212 -23.45 -17.73 9.17
CA ASN A 212 -23.35 -16.57 8.30
C ASN A 212 -22.28 -15.56 8.72
N GLN A 213 -21.54 -15.81 9.80
CA GLN A 213 -20.50 -14.92 10.28
C GLN A 213 -19.14 -15.28 9.67
N LEU A 214 -18.39 -14.24 9.31
CA LEU A 214 -17.07 -14.30 8.69
C LEU A 214 -16.04 -13.55 9.55
N GLU A 215 -14.81 -13.40 9.06
CA GLU A 215 -13.75 -12.73 9.81
C GLU A 215 -14.06 -11.24 10.07
N MET A 216 -14.80 -10.57 9.18
CA MET A 216 -15.24 -9.20 9.43
C MET A 216 -16.16 -9.08 10.64
N ASP A 217 -17.03 -10.07 10.87
CA ASP A 217 -17.89 -10.10 12.05
C ASP A 217 -17.06 -10.32 13.33
N VAL A 218 -16.06 -11.21 13.29
CA VAL A 218 -15.11 -11.40 14.41
C VAL A 218 -14.43 -10.08 14.78
N ILE A 219 -13.88 -9.38 13.79
CA ILE A 219 -13.16 -8.13 14.03
C ILE A 219 -14.11 -7.06 14.59
N ASN A 220 -15.30 -6.89 13.99
CA ASN A 220 -16.24 -5.89 14.46
C ASN A 220 -16.79 -6.23 15.86
N ASP A 221 -17.05 -7.49 16.21
CA ASP A 221 -17.54 -7.86 17.54
C ASP A 221 -16.48 -7.66 18.64
N ILE A 222 -15.21 -7.98 18.38
CA ILE A 222 -14.11 -7.83 19.36
C ILE A 222 -13.68 -6.35 19.52
N PHE A 223 -13.66 -5.62 18.40
CA PHE A 223 -13.07 -4.28 18.33
C PHE A 223 -14.09 -3.15 18.13
N SER A 224 -15.40 -3.43 18.18
CA SER A 224 -16.43 -2.39 18.18
C SER A 224 -16.16 -1.36 19.27
N GLY A 225 -16.14 -0.08 18.88
CA GLY A 225 -15.82 1.03 19.78
C GLY A 225 -14.35 1.17 20.20
N LYS A 226 -13.46 0.25 19.79
CA LYS A 226 -12.00 0.30 20.05
C LYS A 226 -11.18 0.69 18.82
N ALA A 227 -11.71 0.45 17.63
CA ALA A 227 -11.02 0.75 16.38
C ALA A 227 -10.94 2.25 16.10
N ALA A 228 -9.74 2.74 15.82
CA ALA A 228 -9.50 4.10 15.37
C ALA A 228 -9.70 4.18 13.84
N PRO A 229 -10.55 5.07 13.32
CA PRO A 229 -10.78 5.15 11.89
C PRO A 229 -9.56 5.72 11.16
N ILE A 230 -9.23 5.13 10.01
CA ILE A 230 -8.44 5.78 8.95
C ILE A 230 -9.36 6.17 7.78
N PRO A 231 -8.97 7.14 6.95
CA PRO A 231 -9.79 7.56 5.82
C PRO A 231 -10.19 6.39 4.91
N GLU A 232 -11.42 6.40 4.42
CA GLU A 232 -11.95 5.36 3.54
C GLU A 232 -11.24 5.33 2.18
N SER A 233 -10.56 6.42 1.78
CA SER A 233 -9.71 6.46 0.59
C SER A 233 -8.50 5.50 0.62
N TYR A 234 -8.24 4.87 1.77
CA TYR A 234 -7.23 3.83 1.88
C TYR A 234 -7.65 2.52 1.23
N VAL A 235 -8.95 2.25 1.09
CA VAL A 235 -9.48 1.06 0.41
C VAL A 235 -10.69 1.45 -0.41
N VAL A 236 -10.56 1.43 -1.73
CA VAL A 236 -11.62 1.83 -2.65
C VAL A 236 -12.06 0.64 -3.48
N LEU A 237 -13.36 0.37 -3.54
CA LEU A 237 -13.90 -0.70 -4.38
C LEU A 237 -13.75 -0.37 -5.87
N ASN A 238 -13.27 -1.33 -6.65
CA ASN A 238 -13.18 -1.18 -8.11
C ASN A 238 -14.56 -1.03 -8.80
N SER A 239 -15.64 -1.49 -8.16
CA SER A 239 -16.99 -1.41 -8.73
C SER A 239 -17.46 0.02 -8.98
N HIS A 240 -16.89 1.02 -8.30
CA HIS A 240 -17.13 2.44 -8.60
C HIS A 240 -16.87 2.81 -10.06
N TRP A 241 -15.85 2.21 -10.69
CA TRP A 241 -15.53 2.46 -12.09
C TRP A 241 -16.35 1.61 -13.06
N SER A 242 -16.94 0.49 -12.62
CA SER A 242 -17.92 -0.27 -13.42
C SER A 242 -19.28 0.41 -13.43
N GLU A 243 -19.77 0.75 -12.23
CA GLU A 243 -21.12 1.23 -12.02
C GLU A 243 -21.28 2.73 -12.22
N TRP A 244 -20.15 3.45 -12.39
CA TRP A 244 -20.10 4.91 -12.42
C TRP A 244 -20.72 5.50 -11.16
N THR A 245 -20.15 5.13 -10.01
CA THR A 245 -20.56 5.64 -8.71
C THR A 245 -19.38 6.28 -8.00
N LEU A 246 -19.65 7.26 -7.15
CA LEU A 246 -18.66 7.87 -6.27
C LEU A 246 -18.96 7.46 -4.82
N PRO A 247 -17.95 7.11 -4.03
CA PRO A 247 -18.18 6.75 -2.64
C PRO A 247 -18.55 7.99 -1.80
N PRO A 248 -19.31 7.84 -0.70
CA PRO A 248 -19.80 8.98 0.09
C PRO A 248 -18.72 9.89 0.69
N TRP A 249 -17.49 9.37 0.87
CA TRP A 249 -16.35 10.12 1.40
C TRP A 249 -15.64 10.96 0.33
N PHE A 250 -15.88 10.69 -0.96
CA PHE A 250 -15.17 11.37 -2.05
C PHE A 250 -15.61 12.83 -2.13
N THR A 251 -14.62 13.72 -2.19
CA THR A 251 -14.84 15.14 -2.45
C THR A 251 -13.94 15.53 -3.62
N PRO A 252 -14.51 15.97 -4.76
CA PRO A 252 -13.73 16.41 -5.90
C PRO A 252 -13.01 17.73 -5.60
N SER A 253 -11.88 17.93 -6.25
CA SER A 253 -11.13 19.17 -6.23
C SER A 253 -11.91 20.33 -6.83
N ALA A 254 -11.56 21.56 -6.43
CA ALA A 254 -12.15 22.78 -6.98
C ALA A 254 -11.96 22.90 -8.52
N SER A 255 -10.90 22.28 -9.06
CA SER A 255 -10.63 22.23 -10.50
C SER A 255 -11.58 21.31 -11.26
N VAL A 256 -11.99 20.18 -10.68
CA VAL A 256 -12.93 19.24 -11.32
C VAL A 256 -14.36 19.77 -11.25
N THR A 257 -14.73 20.41 -10.14
CA THR A 257 -16.06 21.04 -9.98
C THR A 257 -16.30 22.27 -10.88
N THR A 258 -15.25 22.85 -11.48
CA THR A 258 -15.38 24.03 -12.37
C THR A 258 -15.42 23.69 -13.86
N SER A 259 -15.10 22.46 -14.26
CA SER A 259 -15.22 22.03 -15.67
C SER A 259 -16.69 21.80 -16.06
N GLU A 260 -17.55 21.45 -15.12
CA GLU A 260 -18.99 21.29 -15.33
C GLU A 260 -19.79 22.40 -14.62
N ALA A 261 -20.27 23.36 -15.42
CA ALA A 261 -21.25 24.39 -15.06
C ALA A 261 -20.76 25.57 -14.19
N ALA A 262 -20.23 26.59 -14.86
CA ALA A 262 -20.53 27.96 -14.49
C ALA A 262 -22.07 28.20 -14.61
N GLY A 263 -22.83 27.89 -13.55
CA GLY A 263 -24.17 28.43 -13.34
C GLY A 263 -25.36 27.47 -13.20
N VAL A 264 -25.18 26.17 -12.95
CA VAL A 264 -26.31 25.27 -12.69
C VAL A 264 -26.13 24.54 -11.37
N THR A 265 -27.11 24.64 -10.49
CA THR A 265 -27.19 23.92 -9.21
C THR A 265 -27.09 22.40 -9.46
N PRO A 266 -26.26 21.64 -8.72
CA PRO A 266 -26.09 20.22 -8.98
C PRO A 266 -27.39 19.47 -8.74
N THR A 267 -27.82 18.66 -9.71
CA THR A 267 -28.96 17.77 -9.56
C THR A 267 -28.46 16.45 -8.96
N PRO A 268 -29.05 15.90 -7.89
CA PRO A 268 -28.50 14.75 -7.15
C PRO A 268 -28.43 13.40 -7.88
N SER A 269 -28.76 13.34 -9.18
CA SER A 269 -28.82 12.09 -9.96
C SER A 269 -27.98 12.13 -11.24
N ALA A 270 -27.06 13.07 -11.37
CA ALA A 270 -26.13 13.08 -12.49
C ALA A 270 -25.12 11.93 -12.31
N LYS A 271 -24.97 11.10 -13.36
CA LYS A 271 -23.88 10.14 -13.48
C LYS A 271 -22.54 10.89 -13.31
N PRO A 272 -21.56 10.38 -12.54
CA PRO A 272 -20.25 11.00 -12.39
C PRO A 272 -19.58 11.28 -13.75
N SER A 273 -18.88 12.40 -13.82
CA SER A 273 -18.02 12.76 -14.96
C SER A 273 -16.80 11.83 -15.03
N ASN A 274 -16.10 11.82 -16.17
CA ASN A 274 -14.84 11.08 -16.29
C ASN A 274 -13.78 11.68 -15.35
N GLU A 275 -13.75 13.01 -15.25
CA GLU A 275 -12.81 13.75 -14.42
C GLU A 275 -12.97 13.41 -12.93
N GLU A 276 -14.20 13.22 -12.45
CA GLU A 276 -14.45 12.77 -11.07
C GLU A 276 -13.96 11.34 -10.82
N LEU A 277 -14.16 10.42 -11.77
CA LEU A 277 -13.69 9.03 -11.63
C LEU A 277 -12.18 8.89 -11.80
N ASP A 278 -11.56 9.72 -12.64
CA ASP A 278 -10.11 9.88 -12.73
C ASP A 278 -9.56 10.43 -11.40
N GLU A 279 -10.18 11.47 -10.83
CA GLU A 279 -9.76 12.03 -9.55
C GLU A 279 -9.94 11.02 -8.40
N LEU A 280 -11.02 10.24 -8.39
CA LEU A 280 -11.20 9.15 -7.42
C LEU A 280 -10.03 8.17 -7.46
N SER A 281 -9.55 7.82 -8.67
CA SER A 281 -8.38 6.93 -8.83
C SER A 281 -7.10 7.55 -8.29
N LEU A 282 -6.95 8.87 -8.40
CA LEU A 282 -5.80 9.59 -7.84
C LEU A 282 -5.86 9.69 -6.31
N GLN A 283 -7.05 9.66 -5.70
CA GLN A 283 -7.21 9.69 -4.24
C GLN A 283 -7.02 8.30 -3.60
N ALA A 284 -7.37 7.22 -4.30
CA ALA A 284 -7.23 5.84 -3.82
C ALA A 284 -5.78 5.46 -3.44
N HIS A 285 -5.60 4.76 -2.32
CA HIS A 285 -4.31 4.14 -1.94
C HIS A 285 -4.25 2.66 -2.27
N ILE A 286 -5.38 1.97 -2.13
CA ILE A 286 -5.56 0.57 -2.52
C ILE A 286 -6.89 0.46 -3.27
N VAL A 287 -6.87 -0.32 -4.36
CA VAL A 287 -8.09 -0.79 -5.01
C VAL A 287 -8.41 -2.18 -4.48
N HIS A 288 -9.63 -2.38 -3.99
CA HIS A 288 -10.17 -3.68 -3.61
C HIS A 288 -11.02 -4.20 -4.78
N PHE A 289 -10.66 -5.37 -5.32
CA PHE A 289 -11.43 -6.00 -6.38
C PHE A 289 -12.70 -6.63 -5.81
N SER A 290 -13.87 -6.03 -6.00
CA SER A 290 -15.16 -6.59 -5.58
C SER A 290 -15.48 -7.86 -6.37
N ALA A 291 -16.40 -8.67 -5.87
CA ALA A 291 -16.79 -9.92 -6.53
C ALA A 291 -17.79 -9.73 -7.69
N GLU A 292 -18.34 -8.52 -7.88
CA GLU A 292 -19.45 -8.26 -8.83
C GLU A 292 -19.05 -8.53 -10.28
N ILE A 293 -17.84 -8.12 -10.68
CA ILE A 293 -17.29 -8.32 -12.02
C ILE A 293 -16.51 -9.65 -12.09
N GLY A 294 -16.08 -10.14 -10.92
CA GLY A 294 -15.04 -11.18 -10.77
C GLY A 294 -13.70 -10.57 -10.34
N LYS A 295 -12.65 -11.39 -10.29
CA LYS A 295 -11.33 -10.98 -9.83
C LYS A 295 -10.34 -10.90 -11.01
N PRO A 296 -9.20 -10.20 -10.87
CA PRO A 296 -8.22 -10.04 -11.95
C PRO A 296 -7.62 -11.32 -12.53
N TRP A 297 -7.69 -12.43 -11.79
CA TRP A 297 -7.28 -13.74 -12.24
C TRP A 297 -8.37 -14.51 -12.99
N ASP A 298 -9.65 -14.09 -12.90
CA ASP A 298 -10.78 -14.77 -13.54
C ASP A 298 -10.96 -14.35 -15.01
N TYR A 299 -10.58 -13.11 -15.35
CA TYR A 299 -10.74 -12.53 -16.69
C TYR A 299 -9.50 -11.79 -17.15
N ASP A 300 -9.21 -11.83 -18.46
CA ASP A 300 -8.21 -10.98 -19.08
C ASP A 300 -8.75 -9.56 -19.32
N VAL A 301 -7.88 -8.64 -19.71
CA VAL A 301 -8.26 -7.23 -19.90
C VAL A 301 -9.28 -7.07 -21.02
N TRP A 302 -9.21 -7.89 -22.06
CA TRP A 302 -10.15 -7.84 -23.19
C TRP A 302 -11.52 -8.35 -22.80
N GLN A 303 -11.58 -9.48 -22.09
CA GLN A 303 -12.82 -10.06 -21.57
C GLN A 303 -13.54 -9.10 -20.64
N VAL A 304 -12.82 -8.43 -19.73
CA VAL A 304 -13.44 -7.38 -18.90
C VAL A 304 -13.94 -6.22 -19.76
N GLY A 305 -13.18 -5.81 -20.78
CA GLY A 305 -13.65 -4.79 -21.73
C GLY A 305 -14.91 -5.17 -22.51
N GLU A 306 -15.14 -6.46 -22.76
CA GLU A 306 -16.38 -6.95 -23.38
C GLU A 306 -17.53 -7.07 -22.38
N LEU A 307 -17.27 -7.59 -21.18
CA LEU A 307 -18.26 -7.77 -20.11
C LEU A 307 -18.74 -6.42 -19.56
N GLU A 308 -17.80 -5.50 -19.36
CA GLU A 308 -17.99 -4.19 -18.77
C GLU A 308 -17.77 -3.08 -19.82
N PHE A 309 -18.37 -3.23 -21.01
CA PHE A 309 -18.13 -2.34 -22.16
C PHE A 309 -18.46 -0.85 -21.90
N ASN A 310 -19.28 -0.58 -20.90
CA ASN A 310 -19.64 0.77 -20.48
C ASN A 310 -18.81 1.27 -19.30
N ALA A 311 -17.95 0.46 -18.69
CA ALA A 311 -17.16 0.86 -17.53
C ALA A 311 -16.19 1.99 -17.89
N HIS A 312 -15.84 2.76 -16.86
CA HIS A 312 -14.83 3.78 -16.96
C HIS A 312 -13.46 3.14 -17.25
N GLN A 313 -12.64 3.78 -18.09
CA GLN A 313 -11.34 3.25 -18.55
C GLN A 313 -10.38 2.84 -17.42
N VAL A 314 -10.49 3.50 -16.26
CA VAL A 314 -9.68 3.21 -15.07
C VAL A 314 -9.88 1.76 -14.60
N LEU A 315 -11.07 1.17 -14.74
CA LEU A 315 -11.29 -0.24 -14.41
C LEU A 315 -10.35 -1.16 -15.21
N LEU A 316 -10.24 -0.93 -16.52
CA LEU A 316 -9.37 -1.72 -17.39
C LEU A 316 -7.89 -1.49 -17.08
N LEU A 317 -7.50 -0.26 -16.71
CA LEU A 317 -6.15 0.04 -16.26
C LEU A 317 -5.80 -0.71 -14.97
N GLN A 318 -6.71 -0.76 -13.99
CA GLN A 318 -6.52 -1.54 -12.76
C GLN A 318 -6.28 -3.04 -13.07
N TRP A 319 -7.08 -3.59 -13.99
CA TRP A 319 -6.93 -4.97 -14.45
C TRP A 319 -5.60 -5.23 -15.15
N GLN A 320 -5.23 -4.32 -16.06
CA GLN A 320 -3.99 -4.40 -16.81
C GLN A 320 -2.76 -4.31 -15.89
N GLU A 321 -2.75 -3.37 -14.95
CA GLU A 321 -1.66 -3.20 -13.99
C GLU A 321 -1.44 -4.46 -13.15
N TRP A 322 -2.53 -5.10 -12.70
CA TRP A 322 -2.44 -6.37 -11.98
C TRP A 322 -1.96 -7.50 -12.91
N ARG A 323 -2.60 -7.71 -14.07
CA ARG A 323 -2.31 -8.87 -14.94
C ARG A 323 -0.92 -8.85 -15.53
N VAL A 324 -0.41 -7.69 -15.95
CA VAL A 324 0.95 -7.57 -16.51
C VAL A 324 1.99 -8.00 -15.47
N ARG A 325 1.82 -7.59 -14.21
CA ARG A 325 2.71 -8.02 -13.12
C ARG A 325 2.53 -9.48 -12.80
N ALA A 326 1.30 -9.95 -12.74
CA ALA A 326 1.00 -11.33 -12.41
C ALA A 326 1.60 -12.30 -13.45
N LEU A 327 1.48 -12.01 -14.75
CA LEU A 327 2.08 -12.80 -15.84
C LEU A 327 3.61 -12.80 -15.80
N ALA A 328 4.22 -11.71 -15.32
CA ALA A 328 5.67 -11.61 -15.19
C ALA A 328 6.24 -12.31 -13.94
N LEU A 329 5.46 -12.38 -12.86
CA LEU A 329 5.93 -12.78 -11.52
C LEU A 329 5.45 -14.16 -11.09
N CYS A 330 4.21 -14.51 -11.44
CA CYS A 330 3.57 -15.72 -10.92
C CYS A 330 4.05 -16.96 -11.67
N PRO A 331 4.19 -18.10 -10.98
CA PRO A 331 4.41 -19.38 -11.62
C PRO A 331 3.38 -19.68 -12.72
N VAL A 332 3.89 -20.21 -13.84
CA VAL A 332 3.09 -20.68 -14.98
C VAL A 332 1.98 -21.64 -14.54
N GLY A 333 0.79 -21.47 -15.13
CA GLY A 333 -0.40 -22.31 -15.00
C GLY A 333 -1.44 -21.80 -14.01
N VAL A 334 -1.19 -20.68 -13.31
CA VAL A 334 -2.15 -20.13 -12.34
C VAL A 334 -3.14 -19.18 -12.99
N ILE A 335 -2.68 -18.29 -13.85
CA ILE A 335 -3.54 -17.30 -14.53
C ILE A 335 -3.47 -17.37 -16.06
N ASP A 336 -2.60 -18.22 -16.60
CA ASP A 336 -2.32 -18.32 -18.04
C ASP A 336 -3.48 -18.93 -18.84
N HIS A 337 -4.49 -19.46 -18.15
CA HIS A 337 -5.69 -20.03 -18.75
C HIS A 337 -6.74 -18.97 -19.09
N VAL A 338 -6.45 -17.72 -18.73
CA VAL A 338 -7.33 -16.56 -18.86
C VAL A 338 -6.70 -15.55 -19.79
#